data_AF-A0A3T0DQA7-F1
#
_entry.id   AF-A0A3T0DQA7-F1
#
_cell.length_a   1.000
_cell.length_b   1.000
_cell.length_c   1.000
_cell.angle_alpha   90.00
_cell.angle_beta   90.00
_cell.angle_gamma   90.00
#
_symmetry.space_group_name_H-M   'P 1'
#
loop_
_entity.id
_entity.type
_entity.pdbx_description
1 polymer ?
#
loop_
_entity_poly.entity_id
_entity_poly.type
_entity_poly.pdbx_seq_one_letter_code
_entity_poly.pdbx_strand_id
1 'polypeptide(L)'
;MLDSRSAQDGVEQMDEVVVERVLRIVALVPEGRVVAYGTVGLVASCSARYVGRVMKEFGSNVTWWRVVNAAGVLPEALLPTAREHWEDEGTTHTHEKVSKSAFVDIDDLEELWRTPECLMSIPPANEGRASHKLSPGTTLTPPDSA
;
A
#
# COMPACT_ATOMS: atom_id res chain seq x y z
N MET A 1 -0.67 37.01 -11.03
CA MET A 1 -0.57 36.47 -9.66
C MET A 1 -1.93 35.88 -9.28
N LEU A 2 -2.32 34.81 -9.97
CA LEU A 2 -3.54 34.00 -9.91
C LEU A 2 -3.04 32.62 -10.36
N ASP A 3 -3.32 31.45 -9.79
CA ASP A 3 -4.25 30.97 -8.78
C ASP A 3 -3.58 29.70 -8.22
N SER A 4 -3.27 29.66 -6.91
CA SER A 4 -2.71 28.46 -6.25
C SER A 4 -3.77 27.72 -5.43
N ARG A 5 -5.06 27.95 -5.70
CA ARG A 5 -6.18 27.38 -4.94
C ARG A 5 -6.99 26.34 -5.69
N SER A 6 -6.80 26.20 -7.01
CA SER A 6 -7.59 25.28 -7.85
C SER A 6 -7.44 23.77 -7.56
N ALA A 7 -6.49 23.33 -6.73
CA ALA A 7 -6.40 21.94 -6.28
C ALA A 7 -7.14 21.66 -4.95
N GLN A 8 -7.56 22.72 -4.23
CA GLN A 8 -8.18 22.60 -2.90
C GLN A 8 -9.71 22.44 -2.98
N ASP A 9 -10.36 22.99 -4.01
CA ASP A 9 -11.83 22.96 -4.19
C ASP A 9 -12.41 21.55 -4.49
N GLY A 10 -11.63 20.64 -5.06
CA GLY A 10 -12.09 19.25 -5.30
C GLY A 10 -12.08 18.37 -4.05
N VAL A 11 -11.25 18.75 -3.06
CA VAL A 11 -11.00 18.01 -1.82
C VAL A 11 -11.96 18.46 -0.72
N GLU A 12 -12.46 19.70 -0.77
CA GLU A 12 -13.37 20.26 0.24
C GLU A 12 -14.76 19.59 0.30
N GLN A 13 -15.12 18.75 -0.68
CA GLN A 13 -16.30 17.87 -0.62
C GLN A 13 -15.99 16.43 -0.18
N MET A 14 -14.71 16.08 -0.05
CA MET A 14 -14.24 14.78 0.39
C MET A 14 -13.95 14.90 1.90
N ASP A 15 -14.85 14.43 2.74
CA ASP A 15 -14.73 14.53 4.21
C ASP A 15 -13.33 14.09 4.69
N GLU A 16 -12.50 15.06 5.08
CA GLU A 16 -11.09 14.88 5.41
C GLU A 16 -10.90 13.86 6.54
N VAL A 17 -11.86 13.82 7.48
CA VAL A 17 -11.87 12.85 8.59
C VAL A 17 -12.02 11.43 8.07
N VAL A 18 -12.86 11.23 7.04
CA VAL A 18 -13.06 9.91 6.42
C VAL A 18 -11.86 9.53 5.57
N VAL A 19 -11.26 10.48 4.84
CA VAL A 19 -10.03 10.28 4.08
C VAL A 19 -8.91 9.81 5.01
N GLU A 20 -8.64 10.55 6.09
CA GLU A 20 -7.60 10.22 7.07
C GLU A 20 -7.86 8.85 7.70
N ARG A 21 -9.11 8.55 8.06
CA ARG A 21 -9.50 7.24 8.62
C ARG A 21 -9.18 6.10 7.66
N VAL A 22 -9.52 6.24 6.38
CA VAL A 22 -9.21 5.24 5.35
C VAL A 22 -7.70 5.04 5.23
N LEU A 23 -6.92 6.11 5.14
CA LEU A 23 -5.46 6.03 5.03
C LEU A 23 -4.82 5.35 6.24
N ARG A 24 -5.30 5.65 7.46
CA ARG A 24 -4.83 5.00 8.68
C ARG A 24 -5.17 3.52 8.73
N ILE A 25 -6.39 3.13 8.37
CA ILE A 25 -6.78 1.71 8.33
C ILE A 25 -5.89 0.94 7.34
N VAL A 26 -5.59 1.51 6.17
CA VAL A 26 -4.70 0.88 5.18
C VAL A 26 -3.27 0.74 5.72
N ALA A 27 -2.77 1.74 6.46
CA ALA A 27 -1.44 1.68 7.06
C ALA A 27 -1.31 0.61 8.17
N LEU A 28 -2.42 0.20 8.80
CA LEU A 28 -2.42 -0.85 9.82
C LEU A 28 -2.35 -2.27 9.26
N VAL A 29 -2.63 -2.47 7.96
CA VAL A 29 -2.56 -3.80 7.36
C VAL A 29 -1.12 -4.29 7.45
N PRO A 30 -0.83 -5.43 8.06
CA PRO A 30 0.54 -5.91 8.24
C PRO A 30 1.19 -6.33 6.91
N GLU A 31 2.52 -6.39 6.90
CA GLU A 31 3.27 -6.93 5.77
C GLU A 31 2.90 -8.39 5.47
N GLY A 32 2.90 -8.76 4.20
CA GLY A 32 2.53 -10.11 3.78
C GLY A 32 1.02 -10.35 3.72
N ARG A 33 0.20 -9.36 4.10
CA ARG A 33 -1.26 -9.42 4.12
C ARG A 33 -1.90 -8.35 3.25
N VAL A 34 -3.12 -8.63 2.80
CA VAL A 34 -3.90 -7.74 1.95
C VAL A 34 -5.34 -7.62 2.45
N VAL A 35 -6.01 -6.54 2.08
CA VAL A 35 -7.38 -6.24 2.47
C VAL A 35 -8.21 -5.85 1.25
N ALA A 36 -9.49 -6.19 1.26
CA ALA A 36 -10.39 -5.78 0.18
C ALA A 36 -10.86 -4.32 0.37
N TYR A 37 -11.05 -3.58 -0.73
CA TYR A 37 -11.69 -2.25 -0.71
C TYR A 37 -13.03 -2.23 0.05
N GLY A 38 -13.79 -3.33 -0.04
CA GLY A 38 -15.05 -3.49 0.69
C GLY A 38 -14.84 -3.53 2.20
N THR A 39 -13.90 -4.34 2.66
CA THR A 39 -13.56 -4.50 4.09
C THR A 39 -13.06 -3.18 4.68
N VAL A 40 -12.15 -2.48 3.99
CA VAL A 40 -11.69 -1.15 4.42
C VAL A 40 -12.87 -0.18 4.52
N GLY A 41 -13.78 -0.20 3.54
CA GLY A 41 -14.98 0.65 3.56
C GLY A 41 -15.85 0.39 4.78
N LEU A 42 -16.08 -0.89 5.13
CA LEU A 42 -16.89 -1.26 6.30
C LEU A 42 -16.27 -0.72 7.60
N VAL A 43 -14.97 -0.94 7.83
CA VAL A 43 -14.28 -0.46 9.04
C VAL A 43 -14.19 1.07 9.07
N ALA A 44 -13.97 1.70 7.90
CA ALA A 44 -13.96 3.16 7.78
C ALA A 44 -15.35 3.81 7.85
N SER A 45 -16.43 3.01 7.84
CA SER A 45 -17.82 3.48 7.69
C SER A 45 -18.07 4.28 6.41
N CYS A 46 -17.48 3.85 5.28
CA CYS A 46 -17.65 4.45 3.96
C CYS A 46 -17.82 3.41 2.85
N SER A 47 -18.17 3.84 1.63
CA SER A 47 -18.34 2.92 0.51
C SER A 47 -17.00 2.47 -0.10
N ALA A 48 -16.93 1.24 -0.61
CA ALA A 48 -15.75 0.74 -1.33
C ALA A 48 -15.32 1.64 -2.51
N ARG A 49 -16.28 2.29 -3.18
CA ARG A 49 -16.00 3.26 -4.26
C ARG A 49 -15.35 4.52 -3.73
N TYR A 50 -15.74 4.97 -2.54
CA TYR A 50 -15.12 6.11 -1.88
C TYR A 50 -13.67 5.77 -1.50
N VAL A 51 -13.41 4.59 -0.93
CA VAL A 51 -12.05 4.09 -0.66
C VAL A 51 -11.21 4.09 -1.94
N GLY A 52 -11.74 3.58 -3.05
CA GLY A 52 -11.04 3.59 -4.34
C GLY A 52 -10.70 5.00 -4.82
N ARG A 53 -11.59 5.99 -4.59
CA ARG A 53 -11.31 7.40 -4.91
C ARG A 53 -10.23 7.98 -3.99
N VAL A 54 -10.27 7.68 -2.68
CA VAL A 54 -9.23 8.07 -1.73
C VAL A 54 -7.87 7.48 -2.11
N MET A 55 -7.82 6.19 -2.45
CA MET A 55 -6.57 5.53 -2.88
C MET A 55 -6.03 6.11 -4.19
N LYS A 56 -6.91 6.55 -5.10
CA LYS A 56 -6.48 7.20 -6.34
C LYS A 56 -5.83 8.56 -6.09
N GLU A 57 -6.35 9.34 -5.14
CA GLU A 57 -5.91 10.71 -4.89
C GLU A 57 -4.78 10.79 -3.86
N PHE A 58 -4.85 9.99 -2.80
CA PHE A 58 -3.96 10.04 -1.63
C PHE A 58 -3.22 8.72 -1.37
N GLY A 59 -3.48 7.67 -2.16
CA GLY A 59 -2.93 6.33 -1.93
C GLY A 59 -1.42 6.21 -2.22
N SER A 60 -0.82 7.20 -2.88
CA SER A 60 0.62 7.20 -3.20
C SER A 60 1.52 7.22 -1.96
N ASN A 61 1.03 7.73 -0.84
CA ASN A 61 1.78 7.84 0.42
C ASN A 61 1.56 6.67 1.39
N VAL A 62 0.80 5.65 0.99
CA VAL A 62 0.48 4.49 1.83
C VAL A 62 0.78 3.18 1.09
N THR A 63 0.64 2.05 1.78
CA THR A 63 0.85 0.69 1.26
C THR A 63 -0.31 0.24 0.36
N TRP A 64 -0.57 0.98 -0.72
CA TRP A 64 -1.70 0.79 -1.62
C TRP A 64 -1.72 -0.61 -2.27
N TRP A 65 -0.57 -1.27 -2.43
CA TRP A 65 -0.46 -2.64 -2.95
C TRP A 65 -1.10 -3.69 -2.01
N ARG A 66 -1.35 -3.34 -0.74
CA ARG A 66 -2.10 -4.18 0.21
C ARG A 66 -3.61 -4.04 0.05
N VAL A 67 -4.12 -3.09 -0.76
CA VAL A 67 -5.56 -2.87 -0.95
C VAL A 67 -6.00 -3.39 -2.32
N VAL A 68 -6.65 -4.55 -2.33
CA VAL A 68 -7.03 -5.28 -3.54
C VAL A 68 -8.55 -5.37 -3.68
N ASN A 69 -9.05 -5.81 -4.83
CA ASN A 69 -10.46 -6.16 -4.95
C ASN A 69 -10.76 -7.49 -4.23
N ALA A 70 -12.04 -7.85 -4.09
CA ALA A 70 -12.45 -9.10 -3.46
C ALA A 70 -11.95 -10.37 -4.18
N ALA A 71 -11.46 -10.25 -5.42
CA ALA A 71 -10.85 -11.34 -6.18
C ALA A 71 -9.32 -11.42 -6.01
N GLY A 72 -8.70 -10.49 -5.26
CA GLY A 72 -7.25 -10.40 -5.06
C GLY A 72 -6.49 -9.73 -6.20
N VAL A 73 -7.20 -9.07 -7.11
CA VAL A 73 -6.64 -8.49 -8.34
C VAL A 73 -6.49 -6.98 -8.18
N LEU A 74 -5.36 -6.46 -8.65
CA LEU A 74 -5.12 -5.02 -8.85
C LEU A 74 -5.25 -4.66 -10.34
N PRO A 75 -5.45 -3.37 -10.67
CA PRO A 75 -5.42 -2.90 -12.05
C PRO A 75 -4.13 -3.33 -12.75
N GLU A 76 -4.23 -3.77 -14.00
CA GLU A 76 -3.09 -4.33 -14.76
C GLU A 76 -1.88 -3.39 -14.83
N ALA A 77 -2.13 -2.08 -14.94
CA ALA A 77 -1.09 -1.06 -14.93
C ALA A 77 -0.28 -0.99 -13.62
N LEU A 78 -0.86 -1.44 -12.51
CA LEU A 78 -0.24 -1.39 -11.18
C LEU A 78 0.33 -2.75 -10.74
N LEU A 79 -0.04 -3.84 -11.42
CA LEU A 79 0.41 -5.19 -11.08
C LEU A 79 1.93 -5.35 -11.06
N PRO A 80 2.72 -4.80 -12.01
CA PRO A 80 4.17 -4.95 -11.99
C PRO A 80 4.80 -4.40 -10.70
N THR A 81 4.46 -3.16 -10.34
CA THR A 81 4.96 -2.52 -9.11
C THR A 81 4.41 -3.18 -7.86
N ALA A 82 3.13 -3.55 -7.84
CA ALA A 82 2.55 -4.24 -6.69
C ALA A 82 3.23 -5.58 -6.40
N ARG A 83 3.67 -6.29 -7.44
CA ARG A 83 4.37 -7.57 -7.29
C ARG A 83 5.74 -7.42 -6.67
N GLU A 84 6.50 -6.40 -7.05
CA GLU A 84 7.79 -6.11 -6.40
C GLU A 84 7.58 -5.93 -4.88
N HIS A 85 6.53 -5.23 -4.48
CA HIS A 85 6.19 -5.08 -3.06
C HIS A 85 5.69 -6.38 -2.42
N TRP A 86 4.88 -7.18 -3.11
CA TRP A 86 4.43 -8.47 -2.59
C TRP A 86 5.57 -9.46 -2.41
N GLU A 87 6.57 -9.44 -3.28
CA GLU A 87 7.79 -10.24 -3.18
C GLU A 87 8.66 -9.75 -2.01
N ASP A 88 8.89 -8.44 -1.88
CA ASP A 88 9.63 -7.82 -0.77
C ASP A 88 8.99 -8.16 0.60
N GLU A 89 7.65 -8.26 0.66
CA GLU A 89 6.90 -8.58 1.89
C GLU A 89 6.62 -10.06 2.12
N GLY A 90 6.97 -10.95 1.18
CA GLY A 90 6.61 -12.37 1.25
C GLY A 90 5.09 -12.64 1.19
N THR A 91 4.31 -11.74 0.59
CA THR A 91 2.87 -11.91 0.41
C THR A 91 2.59 -13.09 -0.51
N THR A 92 1.73 -14.02 -0.10
CA THR A 92 1.39 -15.18 -0.93
C THR A 92 0.58 -14.73 -2.16
N HIS A 93 1.18 -14.74 -3.34
CA HIS A 93 0.54 -14.30 -4.58
C HIS A 93 0.88 -15.19 -5.78
N THR A 94 0.05 -15.08 -6.81
CA THR A 94 0.29 -15.56 -8.17
C THR A 94 0.69 -14.36 -9.03
N HIS A 95 1.16 -14.62 -10.25
CA HIS A 95 1.50 -13.58 -11.24
C HIS A 95 0.39 -12.54 -11.50
N GLU A 96 -0.88 -12.91 -11.31
CA GLU A 96 -2.04 -12.06 -11.62
C GLU A 96 -2.78 -11.54 -10.39
N LYS A 97 -2.65 -12.21 -9.23
CA LYS A 97 -3.48 -11.92 -8.05
C LYS A 97 -2.90 -12.47 -6.77
N VAL A 98 -3.31 -11.87 -5.66
CA VAL A 98 -2.99 -12.34 -4.31
C VAL A 98 -3.84 -13.56 -3.93
N SER A 99 -3.25 -14.48 -3.18
CA SER A 99 -3.93 -15.69 -2.70
C SER A 99 -4.89 -15.36 -1.57
N LYS A 100 -5.99 -16.11 -1.45
CA LYS A 100 -7.00 -15.91 -0.38
C LYS A 100 -6.41 -16.03 1.03
N SER A 101 -5.35 -16.82 1.21
CA SER A 101 -4.66 -16.96 2.50
C SER A 101 -4.01 -15.67 3.01
N ALA A 102 -3.71 -14.73 2.12
CA ALA A 102 -3.13 -13.44 2.50
C ALA A 102 -4.20 -12.40 2.85
N PHE A 103 -5.49 -12.68 2.67
CA PHE A 103 -6.55 -11.73 3.02
C PHE A 103 -6.68 -11.59 4.55
N VAL A 104 -6.83 -10.34 4.98
CA VAL A 104 -7.31 -9.96 6.32
C VAL A 104 -8.82 -9.85 6.25
N ASP A 105 -9.50 -10.54 7.16
CA ASP A 105 -10.96 -10.47 7.28
C ASP A 105 -11.40 -9.18 8.01
N ILE A 106 -12.71 -8.89 8.02
CA ILE A 106 -13.24 -7.71 8.69
C ILE A 106 -12.96 -7.73 10.19
N ASP A 107 -13.12 -8.88 10.85
CA ASP A 107 -12.93 -9.00 12.30
C ASP A 107 -11.48 -8.68 12.70
N ASP A 108 -10.51 -9.25 11.98
CA ASP A 108 -9.08 -9.00 12.19
C ASP A 108 -8.73 -7.52 11.95
N LEU A 109 -9.32 -6.91 10.91
CA LEU A 109 -9.08 -5.50 10.59
C LEU A 109 -9.69 -4.56 11.62
N GLU A 110 -10.88 -4.87 12.13
CA GLU A 110 -11.50 -4.13 13.23
C GLU A 110 -10.68 -4.25 14.52
N GLU A 111 -10.13 -5.43 14.81
CA GLU A 111 -9.25 -5.63 15.96
C GLU A 111 -7.97 -4.80 15.84
N LEU A 112 -7.32 -4.81 14.67
CA LEU A 112 -6.15 -3.97 14.37
C LEU A 112 -6.47 -2.47 14.53
N TRP A 113 -7.63 -2.03 14.04
CA TRP A 113 -8.06 -0.63 14.18
C TRP A 113 -8.35 -0.24 15.64
N ARG A 114 -8.83 -1.18 16.45
CA ARG A 114 -9.18 -0.96 17.86
C ARG A 114 -7.96 -0.98 18.79
N THR A 115 -6.84 -1.57 18.37
CA THR A 115 -5.62 -1.71 19.16
C THR A 115 -4.54 -0.74 18.67
N PRO A 116 -4.50 0.52 19.16
CA PRO A 116 -3.56 1.54 18.70
C PRO A 116 -2.09 1.25 19.07
N GLU A 117 -1.82 0.15 19.77
CA GLU A 117 -0.48 -0.21 20.29
C GLU A 117 0.49 -0.58 19.14
N CYS A 118 -0.04 -1.02 18.00
CA CYS A 118 0.74 -1.24 16.77
C CYS A 118 1.16 0.07 16.07
N LEU A 119 0.47 1.20 16.31
CA LEU A 119 0.72 2.47 15.64
C LEU A 119 2.09 3.08 16.02
N MET A 120 2.68 2.68 17.16
CA MET A 120 4.00 3.17 17.60
C MET A 120 5.19 2.47 16.92
N SER A 121 4.95 1.42 16.13
CA SER A 121 6.01 0.67 15.43
C SER A 121 5.89 0.70 13.90
N ILE A 122 5.01 1.53 13.33
CA ILE A 122 4.93 1.72 11.88
C ILE A 122 5.87 2.89 11.53
N PRO A 123 7.02 2.64 10.86
CA PRO A 123 7.84 3.75 10.37
C PRO A 123 7.00 4.59 9.40
N PRO A 124 7.15 5.93 9.39
CA PRO A 124 6.49 6.75 8.38
C PRO A 124 6.83 6.17 6.99
N ALA A 125 5.80 5.87 6.21
CA ALA A 125 5.98 5.38 4.86
C ALA A 125 6.77 6.44 4.07
N ASN A 126 8.05 6.12 3.84
CA ASN A 126 9.09 6.92 3.23
C ASN A 126 9.78 7.96 4.15
N GLU A 127 10.89 7.53 4.74
CA GLU A 127 12.13 8.31 4.76
C GLU A 127 13.13 7.58 3.86
N GLY A 128 13.24 8.02 2.60
CA GLY A 128 14.32 7.70 1.67
C GLY A 128 14.84 6.26 1.65
N ARG A 129 14.26 5.39 0.82
CA ARG A 129 15.02 4.24 0.26
C ARG A 129 16.05 4.82 -0.71
N ALA A 130 17.15 5.30 -0.14
CA ALA A 130 18.34 5.69 -0.85
C ALA A 130 18.75 4.54 -1.76
N SER A 131 19.03 4.88 -3.01
CA SER A 131 19.59 4.02 -4.03
C SER A 131 20.85 3.31 -3.52
N HIS A 132 20.74 2.10 -2.99
CA HIS A 132 21.87 1.19 -2.94
C HIS A 132 21.96 0.54 -4.31
N LYS A 133 22.84 1.12 -5.14
CA LYS A 133 23.26 0.58 -6.41
C LYS A 133 23.73 -0.86 -6.19
N LEU A 134 23.09 -1.80 -6.87
CA LEU A 134 23.69 -3.10 -7.14
C LEU A 134 25.03 -2.85 -7.86
N SER A 135 26.12 -3.24 -7.23
CA SER A 135 27.39 -3.46 -7.93
C SER A 135 27.36 -4.88 -8.50
N PRO A 136 27.40 -5.08 -9.83
CA PRO A 136 27.81 -6.35 -10.37
C PRO A 136 29.34 -6.36 -10.44
N GLY A 137 29.98 -6.89 -9.40
CA GLY A 137 31.40 -7.25 -9.42
C GLY A 137 31.57 -8.53 -10.23
N THR A 138 31.68 -8.39 -11.56
CA THR A 138 31.99 -9.50 -12.47
C THR A 138 33.33 -9.24 -13.15
N THR A 139 34.16 -10.30 -13.16
CA THR A 139 35.24 -10.60 -14.11
C THR A 139 36.69 -10.28 -13.70
N LEU A 140 37.35 -11.35 -13.24
CA LEU A 140 38.50 -12.01 -13.88
C LEU A 140 39.70 -11.15 -14.31
N THR A 141 40.84 -11.37 -13.65
CA THR A 141 42.15 -11.59 -14.30
C THR A 141 43.07 -12.35 -13.34
N PRO A 142 43.72 -13.43 -13.78
CA PRO A 142 45.15 -13.63 -13.54
C PRO A 142 45.84 -13.59 -14.91
N PRO A 143 47.00 -12.93 -15.05
CA PRO A 143 48.25 -13.65 -14.77
C PRO A 143 49.41 -12.73 -14.31
N ASP A 144 50.30 -13.23 -13.46
CA ASP A 144 51.71 -12.91 -13.66
C ASP A 144 52.61 -14.03 -13.12
N SER A 145 53.48 -14.49 -14.01
CA SER A 145 54.50 -15.50 -13.78
C SER A 145 55.77 -14.80 -13.31
N ALA A 146 56.34 -15.23 -12.19
CA ALA A 146 57.78 -15.10 -11.90
C ALA A 146 58.20 -16.12 -10.84
#